data_AF-A0A943EKJ8-F1
#
_entry.id   AF-A0A943EKJ8-F1
#
_cell.length_a   1.000
_cell.length_b   1.000
_cell.length_c   1.000
_cell.angle_alpha   90.00
_cell.angle_beta   90.00
_cell.angle_gamma   90.00
#
_symmetry.space_group_name_H-M   'P 1'
#
loop_
_entity.id
_entity.type
_entity.pdbx_description
1 polymer ?
#
loop_
_entity_poly.entity_id
_entity_poly.type
_entity_poly.pdbx_seq_one_letter_code
_entity_poly.pdbx_strand_id
1 'polypeptide(L)'
;MQKVTLEQVKELAEKAKNSLWDYAEGEGYGPKIYLHWTAGRYKQQFPEYHINIDMDGTIYAMTDDFAEYLTHTWRRNTGSLGVALCCAYGAGSETLGDFPPTPKQIEAMAQVIAALSDILEVPITKEYVLTHGEAANNEDGIYYLHAGYAWWNDEYGDGDTRGDLEYLGTHESPSYNPYATDGSRGGDVLRGKAIWYQNEWRKKSE
;
A
#
# COMPACT_ATOMS: atom_id res chain seq x y z
N MET A 1 -5.76 -16.81 6.31
CA MET A 1 -6.03 -16.49 4.88
C MET A 1 -7.44 -16.86 4.49
N GLN A 2 -8.23 -15.86 4.08
CA GLN A 2 -9.60 -16.00 3.59
C GLN A 2 -9.82 -15.09 2.39
N LYS A 3 -10.53 -15.57 1.37
CA LYS A 3 -11.01 -14.71 0.28
C LYS A 3 -12.12 -13.81 0.83
N VAL A 4 -11.99 -12.49 0.62
CA VAL A 4 -12.91 -11.49 1.17
C VAL A 4 -13.45 -10.57 0.10
N THR A 5 -14.65 -10.04 0.33
CA THR A 5 -15.19 -8.91 -0.42
C THR A 5 -14.67 -7.60 0.16
N LEU A 6 -14.87 -6.50 -0.58
CA LEU A 6 -14.55 -5.17 -0.08
C LEU A 6 -15.36 -4.79 1.18
N GLU A 7 -16.59 -5.29 1.30
CA GLU A 7 -17.41 -5.06 2.50
C GLU A 7 -16.81 -5.78 3.72
N GLN A 8 -16.36 -7.02 3.55
CA GLN A 8 -15.67 -7.76 4.62
C GLN A 8 -14.34 -7.10 5.00
N VAL A 9 -13.63 -6.47 4.06
CA VAL A 9 -12.45 -5.65 4.37
C VAL A 9 -12.83 -4.47 5.27
N LYS A 10 -13.93 -3.77 4.99
CA LYS A 10 -14.43 -2.68 5.85
C LYS A 10 -14.81 -3.18 7.23
N GLU A 11 -15.52 -4.31 7.33
CA GLU A 11 -15.89 -4.91 8.62
C GLU A 11 -14.67 -5.28 9.48
N LEU A 12 -13.61 -5.82 8.86
CA LEU A 12 -12.35 -6.12 9.56
C LEU A 12 -11.65 -4.83 10.01
N ALA A 13 -11.59 -3.82 9.15
CA ALA A 13 -10.99 -2.53 9.48
C ALA A 13 -11.76 -1.79 10.59
N GLU A 14 -13.10 -1.82 10.58
CA GLU A 14 -13.95 -1.16 11.57
C GLU A 14 -13.72 -1.76 12.97
N LYS A 15 -13.61 -3.09 13.05
CA LYS A 15 -13.29 -3.79 14.31
C LYS A 15 -11.91 -3.41 14.85
N ALA A 16 -10.93 -3.24 13.95
CA ALA A 16 -9.56 -2.92 14.29
C ALA A 16 -9.30 -1.42 14.52
N LYS A 17 -10.22 -0.54 14.09
CA LYS A 17 -10.03 0.91 14.00
C LYS A 17 -9.45 1.53 15.28
N ASN A 18 -10.09 1.31 16.43
CA ASN A 18 -9.67 1.92 17.69
C ASN A 18 -8.28 1.43 18.09
N SER A 19 -7.99 0.14 17.95
CA SER A 19 -6.68 -0.42 18.26
C SER A 19 -5.59 0.10 17.32
N LEU A 20 -5.88 0.22 16.01
CA LEU A 20 -4.95 0.81 15.05
C LEU A 20 -4.61 2.26 15.41
N TRP A 21 -5.61 3.05 15.80
CA TRP A 21 -5.41 4.41 16.29
C TRP A 21 -4.58 4.44 17.59
N ASP A 22 -4.97 3.67 18.62
CA ASP A 22 -4.24 3.61 19.89
C ASP A 22 -2.76 3.24 19.69
N TYR A 23 -2.49 2.27 18.81
CA TYR A 23 -1.12 1.84 18.51
C TYR A 23 -0.33 2.90 17.74
N ALA A 24 -0.92 3.50 16.71
CA ALA A 24 -0.25 4.53 15.93
C ALA A 24 0.04 5.79 16.78
N GLU A 25 -0.92 6.23 17.59
CA GLU A 25 -0.75 7.39 18.48
C GLU A 25 0.33 7.14 19.54
N GLY A 26 0.43 5.90 20.03
CA GLY A 26 1.51 5.47 20.92
C GLY A 26 2.90 5.64 20.31
N GLU A 27 3.01 5.57 18.98
CA GLU A 27 4.24 5.80 18.22
C GLU A 27 4.39 7.27 17.76
N GLY A 28 3.40 8.13 18.02
CA GLY A 28 3.42 9.56 17.70
C GLY A 28 2.98 9.93 16.29
N TYR A 29 2.17 9.09 15.63
CA TYR A 29 1.57 9.36 14.32
C TYR A 29 0.16 8.76 14.20
N GLY A 30 -0.54 9.01 13.08
CA GLY A 30 -1.84 8.36 12.79
C GLY A 30 -1.68 7.06 11.98
N PRO A 31 -2.71 6.19 11.94
CA PRO A 31 -2.63 4.90 11.26
C PRO A 31 -2.17 4.98 9.81
N LYS A 32 -1.39 4.00 9.37
CA LYS A 32 -0.80 3.99 8.02
C LYS A 32 -1.34 2.84 7.18
N ILE A 33 -1.48 3.09 5.88
CA ILE A 33 -1.75 2.07 4.86
C ILE A 33 -0.51 1.99 3.97
N TYR A 34 0.23 0.91 4.08
CA TYR A 34 1.44 0.66 3.29
C TYR A 34 1.13 -0.25 2.11
N LEU A 35 1.47 0.22 0.92
CA LEU A 35 1.20 -0.43 -0.36
C LEU A 35 2.46 -1.14 -0.84
N HIS A 36 2.31 -2.42 -1.19
CA HIS A 36 3.41 -3.26 -1.62
C HIS A 36 3.07 -3.96 -2.94
N TRP A 37 4.10 -4.42 -3.65
CA TRP A 37 4.00 -5.67 -4.38
C TRP A 37 4.71 -6.75 -3.56
N THR A 38 4.44 -8.01 -3.89
CA THR A 38 5.07 -9.15 -3.20
C THR A 38 6.46 -9.49 -3.73
N ALA A 39 6.93 -8.83 -4.80
CA ALA A 39 8.06 -9.26 -5.62
C ALA A 39 7.95 -10.75 -6.04
N GLY A 40 6.71 -11.20 -6.19
CA GLY A 40 6.32 -12.59 -6.36
C GLY A 40 5.51 -12.80 -7.63
N ARG A 41 5.02 -14.02 -7.80
CA ARG A 41 4.18 -14.37 -8.95
C ARG A 41 2.73 -14.01 -8.69
N TYR A 42 1.93 -13.99 -9.75
CA TYR A 42 0.48 -14.09 -9.60
C TYR A 42 0.12 -15.34 -8.78
N LYS A 43 -0.96 -15.28 -8.00
CA LYS A 43 -1.48 -16.35 -7.14
C LYS A 43 -0.53 -16.77 -6.02
N GLN A 44 0.42 -15.91 -5.65
CA GLN A 44 1.36 -16.14 -4.56
C GLN A 44 1.11 -15.12 -3.44
N GLN A 45 0.38 -15.54 -2.41
CA GLN A 45 0.07 -14.73 -1.24
C GLN A 45 1.13 -14.90 -0.15
N PHE A 46 1.29 -13.87 0.68
CA PHE A 46 2.29 -13.81 1.75
C PHE A 46 1.63 -13.36 3.07
N PRO A 47 1.88 -14.06 4.19
CA PRO A 47 1.26 -13.77 5.49
C PRO A 47 1.78 -12.47 6.14
N GLU A 48 2.88 -11.91 5.67
CA GLU A 48 3.46 -10.67 6.18
C GLU A 48 2.58 -9.43 5.91
N TYR A 49 1.64 -9.53 4.97
CA TYR A 49 0.70 -8.47 4.63
C TYR A 49 -0.70 -8.80 5.16
N HIS A 50 -1.42 -7.79 5.64
CA HIS A 50 -2.80 -7.95 6.09
C HIS A 50 -3.71 -8.34 4.91
N ILE A 51 -3.48 -7.73 3.75
CA ILE A 51 -4.26 -7.93 2.54
C ILE A 51 -3.34 -8.29 1.37
N ASN A 52 -3.69 -9.35 0.63
CA ASN A 52 -3.08 -9.71 -0.65
C ASN A 52 -4.12 -9.58 -1.78
N ILE A 53 -3.72 -9.01 -2.91
CA ILE A 53 -4.57 -8.81 -4.09
C ILE A 53 -3.99 -9.55 -5.30
N ASP A 54 -4.72 -10.55 -5.77
CA ASP A 54 -4.30 -11.43 -6.85
C ASP A 54 -4.57 -10.84 -8.24
N MET A 55 -4.02 -11.47 -9.29
CA MET A 55 -4.03 -10.99 -10.69
C MET A 55 -5.41 -10.67 -11.27
N ASP A 56 -6.48 -11.25 -10.72
CA ASP A 56 -7.85 -11.01 -11.16
C ASP A 56 -8.59 -9.97 -10.30
N GLY A 57 -7.88 -9.33 -9.36
CA GLY A 57 -8.44 -8.40 -8.38
C GLY A 57 -9.05 -9.09 -7.14
N THR A 58 -8.94 -10.41 -7.01
CA THR A 58 -9.40 -11.12 -5.81
C THR A 58 -8.61 -10.67 -4.59
N ILE A 59 -9.34 -10.29 -3.53
CA ILE A 59 -8.78 -9.83 -2.26
C ILE A 59 -8.75 -11.00 -1.27
N TYR A 60 -7.61 -11.18 -0.61
CA TYR A 60 -7.41 -12.12 0.48
C TYR A 60 -7.01 -11.36 1.75
N ALA A 61 -7.72 -11.60 2.85
CA ALA A 61 -7.27 -11.19 4.18
C ALA A 61 -6.42 -12.32 4.77
N MET A 62 -5.22 -11.99 5.25
CA MET A 62 -4.29 -12.99 5.79
C MET A 62 -4.58 -13.30 7.27
N THR A 63 -5.10 -12.31 7.97
CA THR A 63 -5.56 -12.35 9.37
C THR A 63 -7.07 -12.06 9.46
N ASP A 64 -7.69 -12.41 10.59
CA ASP A 64 -9.04 -12.03 10.98
C ASP A 64 -9.07 -10.81 11.93
N ASP A 65 -7.91 -10.30 12.32
CA ASP A 65 -7.74 -9.08 13.10
C ASP A 65 -6.78 -8.11 12.39
N PHE A 66 -7.31 -7.01 11.87
CA PHE A 66 -6.53 -5.98 11.20
C PHE A 66 -5.68 -5.12 12.15
N ALA A 67 -5.79 -5.30 13.45
CA ALA A 67 -4.87 -4.71 14.43
C ALA A 67 -3.67 -5.63 14.74
N GLU A 68 -3.62 -6.86 14.20
CA GLU A 68 -2.51 -7.78 14.40
C GLU A 68 -1.19 -7.19 13.86
N TYR A 69 -0.12 -7.29 14.64
CA TYR A 69 1.19 -6.87 14.17
C TYR A 69 1.74 -7.83 13.12
N LEU A 70 1.86 -7.37 11.87
CA LEU A 70 2.51 -8.08 10.77
C LEU A 70 3.74 -7.32 10.26
N THR A 71 4.73 -8.04 9.72
CA THR A 71 6.05 -7.49 9.38
C THR A 71 6.21 -7.18 7.89
N HIS A 72 5.60 -6.09 7.41
CA HIS A 72 5.65 -5.71 5.98
C HIS A 72 6.49 -4.46 5.69
N THR A 73 6.57 -3.52 6.63
CA THR A 73 7.31 -2.25 6.47
C THR A 73 8.27 -2.06 7.63
N TRP A 74 9.57 -2.19 7.37
CA TRP A 74 10.60 -2.13 8.39
C TRP A 74 10.49 -0.85 9.25
N ARG A 75 10.41 -1.04 10.58
CA ARG A 75 10.21 -0.01 11.62
C ARG A 75 8.93 0.84 11.52
N ARG A 76 7.96 0.42 10.72
CA ARG A 76 6.70 1.17 10.47
C ARG A 76 5.44 0.33 10.66
N ASN A 77 5.57 -0.92 11.14
CA ASN A 77 4.46 -1.88 11.22
C ASN A 77 3.39 -1.55 12.27
N THR A 78 3.78 -0.96 13.40
CA THR A 78 2.85 -0.67 14.51
C THR A 78 1.74 0.29 14.05
N GLY A 79 0.48 -0.04 14.34
CA GLY A 79 -0.65 0.81 13.95
C GLY A 79 -0.82 0.97 12.43
N SER A 80 -0.40 -0.02 11.63
CA SER A 80 -0.43 0.07 10.17
C SER A 80 -0.99 -1.17 9.49
N LEU A 81 -1.46 -1.00 8.26
CA LEU A 81 -1.98 -2.05 7.40
C LEU A 81 -1.13 -2.19 6.12
N GLY A 82 -0.50 -3.34 5.96
CA GLY A 82 0.15 -3.76 4.71
C GLY A 82 -0.84 -4.34 3.69
N VAL A 83 -0.91 -3.73 2.50
CA VAL A 83 -1.72 -4.18 1.35
C VAL A 83 -0.80 -4.48 0.16
N ALA A 84 -0.76 -5.72 -0.28
CA ALA A 84 0.17 -6.17 -1.31
C ALA A 84 -0.50 -6.66 -2.60
N LEU A 85 0.08 -6.32 -3.75
CA LEU A 85 -0.22 -6.97 -5.03
C LEU A 85 0.62 -8.25 -5.18
N CYS A 86 -0.02 -9.38 -5.46
CA CYS A 86 0.66 -10.62 -5.85
C CYS A 86 1.23 -10.47 -7.28
N CYS A 87 2.40 -9.85 -7.45
CA CYS A 87 3.02 -9.52 -8.73
C CYS A 87 4.48 -9.08 -8.54
N ALA A 88 5.11 -8.62 -9.63
CA ALA A 88 6.42 -7.98 -9.73
C ALA A 88 7.63 -8.90 -9.48
N TYR A 89 7.50 -10.20 -9.79
CA TYR A 89 8.65 -11.12 -9.75
C TYR A 89 9.75 -10.68 -10.72
N GLY A 90 10.91 -10.32 -10.16
CA GLY A 90 12.05 -9.81 -10.91
C GLY A 90 11.97 -8.32 -11.25
N ALA A 91 11.10 -7.55 -10.58
CA ALA A 91 11.01 -6.12 -10.78
C ALA A 91 12.22 -5.34 -10.24
N GLY A 92 12.48 -4.20 -10.85
CA GLY A 92 13.50 -3.21 -10.51
C GLY A 92 13.15 -1.84 -11.12
N SER A 93 14.09 -0.89 -11.08
CA SER A 93 13.87 0.45 -11.67
C SER A 93 13.60 0.41 -13.18
N GLU A 94 14.18 -0.54 -13.90
CA GLU A 94 14.11 -0.62 -15.36
C GLU A 94 12.97 -1.49 -15.90
N THR A 95 12.42 -2.39 -15.09
CA THR A 95 11.39 -3.35 -15.52
C THR A 95 10.51 -3.81 -14.36
N LEU A 96 9.24 -4.10 -14.62
CA LEU A 96 8.30 -4.67 -13.65
C LEU A 96 8.39 -6.21 -13.57
N GLY A 97 9.36 -6.80 -14.25
CA GLY A 97 9.62 -8.24 -14.24
C GLY A 97 8.60 -9.06 -15.04
N ASP A 98 8.56 -10.37 -14.77
CA ASP A 98 7.78 -11.35 -15.54
C ASP A 98 6.28 -11.36 -15.20
N PHE A 99 5.90 -10.67 -14.13
CA PHE A 99 4.53 -10.64 -13.60
C PHE A 99 4.14 -9.21 -13.23
N PRO A 100 4.07 -8.26 -14.17
CA PRO A 100 3.79 -6.85 -13.84
C PRO A 100 2.42 -6.67 -13.17
N PRO A 101 2.18 -5.60 -12.40
CA PRO A 101 0.86 -5.28 -11.88
C PRO A 101 -0.21 -5.29 -12.98
N THR A 102 -1.31 -6.01 -12.75
CA THR A 102 -2.43 -6.01 -13.70
C THR A 102 -3.36 -4.81 -13.49
N PRO A 103 -4.13 -4.38 -14.51
CA PRO A 103 -5.15 -3.35 -14.31
C PRO A 103 -6.16 -3.71 -13.21
N LYS A 104 -6.55 -4.98 -13.11
CA LYS A 104 -7.50 -5.44 -12.07
C LYS A 104 -6.92 -5.34 -10.66
N GLN A 105 -5.62 -5.63 -10.50
CA GLN A 105 -4.92 -5.43 -9.23
C GLN A 105 -4.88 -3.96 -8.82
N ILE A 106 -4.52 -3.07 -9.75
CA ILE A 106 -4.45 -1.62 -9.51
C ILE A 106 -5.81 -1.08 -9.10
N GLU A 107 -6.89 -1.46 -9.80
CA GLU A 107 -8.25 -1.05 -9.47
C GLU A 107 -8.70 -1.60 -8.10
N ALA A 108 -8.44 -2.88 -7.81
CA ALA A 108 -8.76 -3.47 -6.51
C ALA A 108 -7.99 -2.81 -5.36
N MET A 109 -6.71 -2.49 -5.56
CA MET A 109 -5.91 -1.77 -4.56
C MET A 109 -6.45 -0.36 -4.31
N ALA A 110 -6.81 0.38 -5.36
CA ALA A 110 -7.43 1.69 -5.20
C ALA A 110 -8.76 1.63 -4.42
N GLN A 111 -9.58 0.60 -4.65
CA GLN A 111 -10.81 0.36 -3.88
C GLN A 111 -10.51 0.00 -2.42
N VAL A 112 -9.51 -0.85 -2.16
CA VAL A 112 -9.08 -1.18 -0.79
C VAL A 112 -8.58 0.07 -0.05
N ILE A 113 -7.74 0.90 -0.68
CA ILE A 113 -7.30 2.18 -0.11
C ILE A 113 -8.51 3.05 0.24
N ALA A 114 -9.43 3.24 -0.71
CA ALA A 114 -10.62 4.05 -0.50
C ALA A 114 -11.46 3.57 0.69
N ALA A 115 -11.65 2.26 0.81
CA ALA A 115 -12.41 1.64 1.90
C ALA A 115 -11.71 1.77 3.25
N LEU A 116 -10.42 1.45 3.32
CA LEU A 116 -9.64 1.53 4.55
C LEU A 116 -9.53 2.98 5.04
N SER A 117 -9.20 3.92 4.16
CA SER A 117 -9.10 5.34 4.53
C SER A 117 -10.42 5.93 5.04
N ASP A 118 -11.56 5.52 4.47
CA ASP A 118 -12.89 5.96 4.91
C ASP A 118 -13.20 5.44 6.32
N ILE A 119 -12.97 4.15 6.58
CA ILE A 119 -13.19 3.52 7.88
C ILE A 119 -12.26 4.09 8.96
N LEU A 120 -10.97 4.20 8.64
CA LEU A 120 -9.97 4.74 9.56
C LEU A 120 -10.10 6.25 9.77
N GLU A 121 -10.94 6.94 8.97
CA GLU A 121 -11.13 8.39 8.98
C GLU A 121 -9.83 9.18 8.74
N VAL A 122 -8.98 8.65 7.86
CA VAL A 122 -7.73 9.29 7.45
C VAL A 122 -7.81 9.80 6.01
N PRO A 123 -7.22 10.96 5.68
CA PRO A 123 -7.23 11.46 4.33
C PRO A 123 -6.33 10.61 3.42
N ILE A 124 -6.71 10.43 2.16
CA ILE A 124 -5.90 9.74 1.15
C ILE A 124 -4.77 10.68 0.70
N THR A 125 -3.71 10.76 1.49
CA THR A 125 -2.50 11.54 1.22
C THR A 125 -1.26 10.69 1.46
N LYS A 126 -0.10 11.19 1.03
CA LYS A 126 1.18 10.55 1.31
C LYS A 126 1.52 10.51 2.82
N GLU A 127 0.80 11.25 3.66
CA GLU A 127 0.97 11.13 5.10
C GLU A 127 0.40 9.81 5.63
N TYR A 128 -0.71 9.29 5.07
CA TYR A 128 -1.40 8.10 5.60
C TYR A 128 -1.34 6.90 4.66
N VAL A 129 -1.17 7.12 3.35
CA VAL A 129 -1.17 6.08 2.32
C VAL A 129 0.12 6.18 1.50
N LEU A 130 1.05 5.27 1.74
CA LEU A 130 2.37 5.26 1.13
C LEU A 130 2.64 3.94 0.44
N THR A 131 3.30 3.98 -0.70
CA THR A 131 4.02 2.80 -1.20
C THR A 131 5.20 2.46 -0.28
N HIS A 132 5.70 1.23 -0.31
CA HIS A 132 6.92 0.90 0.45
C HIS A 132 8.10 1.75 -0.02
N GLY A 133 8.22 2.05 -1.31
CA GLY A 133 9.26 2.98 -1.80
C GLY A 133 9.18 4.36 -1.14
N GLU A 134 7.99 4.96 -1.10
CA GLU A 134 7.77 6.26 -0.44
C GLU A 134 8.02 6.20 1.08
N ALA A 135 7.59 5.12 1.73
CA ALA A 135 7.82 4.90 3.16
C ALA A 135 9.31 4.69 3.48
N ALA A 136 10.02 3.95 2.64
CA ALA A 136 11.46 3.71 2.74
C ALA A 136 12.27 4.99 2.54
N ASN A 137 11.73 5.96 1.79
CA ASN A 137 12.31 7.29 1.62
C ASN A 137 11.78 8.34 2.63
N ASN A 138 11.00 7.93 3.64
CA ASN A 138 10.43 8.83 4.65
C ASN A 138 9.62 10.00 4.07
N GLU A 139 8.89 9.79 2.97
CA GLU A 139 8.17 10.88 2.29
C GLU A 139 6.93 11.40 3.04
N ASP A 140 6.54 10.75 4.13
CA ASP A 140 5.58 11.27 5.10
C ASP A 140 6.18 12.29 6.09
N GLY A 141 7.48 12.55 6.00
CA GLY A 141 8.19 13.46 6.90
C GLY A 141 8.60 12.85 8.24
N ILE A 142 8.40 11.54 8.44
CA ILE A 142 8.79 10.84 9.67
C ILE A 142 10.23 10.30 9.54
N TYR A 143 11.22 11.14 9.83
CA TYR A 143 12.64 10.82 9.64
C TYR A 143 13.30 10.09 10.82
N TYR A 144 12.66 10.03 11.99
CA TYR A 144 13.27 9.44 13.20
C TYR A 144 13.15 7.91 13.27
N LEU A 145 12.32 7.29 12.43
CA LEU A 145 12.11 5.84 12.44
C LEU A 145 13.32 5.10 11.86
N HIS A 146 13.85 5.57 10.73
CA HIS A 146 15.00 5.00 10.05
C HIS A 146 15.63 5.98 9.05
N ALA A 147 16.87 5.70 8.64
CA ALA A 147 17.47 6.34 7.47
C ALA A 147 16.82 5.84 6.18
N GLY A 148 16.96 6.57 5.08
CA GLY A 148 16.43 6.18 3.78
C GLY A 148 16.95 4.83 3.29
N TYR A 149 16.05 3.99 2.76
CA TYR A 149 16.39 2.71 2.11
C TYR A 149 15.52 2.46 0.86
N ALA A 150 15.16 3.54 0.15
CA ALA A 150 14.45 3.42 -1.11
C ALA A 150 15.43 3.18 -2.28
N TRP A 151 14.95 2.69 -3.44
CA TRP A 151 15.79 2.53 -4.64
C TRP A 151 16.53 3.82 -5.05
N TRP A 152 15.95 5.00 -4.77
CA TRP A 152 16.55 6.31 -5.06
C TRP A 152 17.19 6.99 -3.85
N ASN A 153 17.20 6.34 -2.69
CA ASN A 153 17.79 6.87 -1.47
C ASN A 153 18.22 5.72 -0.54
N ASP A 154 19.47 5.25 -0.69
CA ASP A 154 20.09 4.23 0.16
C ASP A 154 21.11 4.88 1.10
N GLU A 155 20.63 5.38 2.24
CA GLU A 155 21.49 6.01 3.25
C GLU A 155 22.30 5.00 4.06
N TYR A 156 21.87 3.73 4.09
CA TYR A 156 22.63 2.63 4.70
C TYR A 156 23.79 2.17 3.81
N GLY A 157 23.63 2.24 2.50
CA GLY A 157 24.65 1.89 1.51
C GLY A 157 24.90 0.38 1.41
N ASP A 158 23.93 -0.44 1.79
CA ASP A 158 24.02 -1.90 1.77
C ASP A 158 23.30 -2.55 0.58
N GLY A 159 22.55 -1.76 -0.20
CA GLY A 159 21.78 -2.21 -1.35
C GLY A 159 20.45 -2.91 -1.01
N ASP A 160 20.10 -3.09 0.27
CA ASP A 160 18.81 -3.65 0.70
C ASP A 160 17.71 -2.60 0.64
N THR A 161 17.29 -2.28 -0.59
CA THR A 161 16.43 -1.13 -0.88
C THR A 161 15.02 -1.52 -1.33
N ARG A 162 14.07 -0.58 -1.24
CA ARG A 162 12.67 -0.78 -1.66
C ARG A 162 12.24 0.22 -2.72
N GLY A 163 11.48 -0.24 -3.69
CA GLY A 163 10.83 0.63 -4.68
C GLY A 163 9.47 0.12 -5.09
N ASP A 164 8.81 -0.59 -4.17
CA ASP A 164 7.51 -1.20 -4.43
C ASP A 164 6.54 -0.15 -4.93
N LEU A 165 5.87 -0.44 -6.06
CA LEU A 165 4.83 0.39 -6.65
C LEU A 165 5.28 1.83 -6.98
N GLU A 166 6.58 2.10 -7.14
CA GLU A 166 7.06 3.42 -7.57
C GLU A 166 6.53 3.77 -8.98
N TYR A 167 6.28 2.77 -9.81
CA TYR A 167 5.56 2.91 -11.08
C TYR A 167 4.73 1.65 -11.37
N LEU A 168 3.72 1.78 -12.22
CA LEU A 168 2.73 0.71 -12.47
C LEU A 168 2.80 0.11 -13.89
N GLY A 169 3.55 0.73 -14.79
CA GLY A 169 3.63 0.33 -16.20
C GLY A 169 2.34 0.63 -17.00
N THR A 170 1.52 1.56 -16.50
CA THR A 170 0.31 2.03 -17.19
C THR A 170 0.60 3.30 -18.00
N HIS A 171 -0.38 3.82 -18.73
CA HIS A 171 -0.20 5.09 -19.44
C HIS A 171 0.04 6.26 -18.48
N GLU A 172 -0.64 6.25 -17.32
CA GLU A 172 -0.56 7.27 -16.28
C GLU A 172 0.69 7.13 -15.41
N SER A 173 1.24 5.92 -15.27
CA SER A 173 2.46 5.64 -14.52
C SER A 173 3.40 4.73 -15.34
N PRO A 174 4.02 5.27 -16.40
CA PRO A 174 4.66 4.46 -17.44
C PRO A 174 6.01 3.88 -17.03
N SER A 175 6.78 4.59 -16.23
CA SER A 175 8.16 4.24 -15.92
C SER A 175 8.59 4.81 -14.58
N TYR A 176 9.66 4.23 -14.02
CA TYR A 176 10.30 4.73 -12.81
C TYR A 176 10.73 6.20 -12.96
N ASN A 177 10.23 7.05 -12.08
CA ASN A 177 10.61 8.46 -11.97
C ASN A 177 10.34 8.97 -10.54
N PRO A 178 11.23 8.67 -9.57
CA PRO A 178 10.99 8.93 -8.15
C PRO A 178 10.90 10.41 -7.78
N TYR A 179 11.38 11.30 -8.66
CA TYR A 179 11.33 12.75 -8.47
C TYR A 179 10.22 13.42 -9.27
N ALA A 180 9.33 12.64 -9.90
CA ALA A 180 8.17 13.18 -10.61
C ALA A 180 7.27 13.98 -9.67
N THR A 181 6.80 15.12 -10.17
CA THR A 181 5.85 16.02 -9.48
C THR A 181 4.55 16.20 -10.29
N ASP A 182 4.43 15.50 -11.41
CA ASP A 182 3.30 15.54 -12.34
C ASP A 182 2.20 14.50 -12.00
N GLY A 183 2.40 13.74 -10.92
CA GLY A 183 1.47 12.69 -10.46
C GLY A 183 1.63 11.35 -11.18
N SER A 184 2.70 11.15 -11.96
CA SER A 184 2.96 9.90 -12.69
C SER A 184 3.54 8.77 -11.82
N ARG A 185 3.91 9.05 -10.57
CA ARG A 185 4.39 8.02 -9.63
C ARG A 185 3.26 7.05 -9.30
N GLY A 186 3.58 5.78 -9.11
CA GLY A 186 2.56 4.74 -8.88
C GLY A 186 1.72 5.00 -7.63
N GLY A 187 2.35 5.50 -6.55
CA GLY A 187 1.64 5.95 -5.35
C GLY A 187 0.64 7.09 -5.62
N ASP A 188 1.00 8.06 -6.47
CA ASP A 188 0.11 9.17 -6.83
C ASP A 188 -1.09 8.69 -7.64
N VAL A 189 -0.87 7.80 -8.61
CA VAL A 189 -1.94 7.20 -9.41
C VAL A 189 -2.89 6.37 -8.54
N LEU A 190 -2.36 5.55 -7.61
CA LEU A 190 -3.18 4.74 -6.70
C LEU A 190 -4.02 5.60 -5.76
N ARG A 191 -3.44 6.64 -5.15
CA ARG A 191 -4.16 7.61 -4.33
C ARG A 191 -5.22 8.36 -5.12
N GLY A 192 -4.90 8.83 -6.33
CA GLY A 192 -5.84 9.51 -7.22
C GLY A 192 -7.04 8.64 -7.59
N LYS A 193 -6.82 7.37 -7.94
CA LYS A 193 -7.89 6.39 -8.18
C LYS A 193 -8.73 6.12 -6.93
N ALA A 194 -8.09 5.99 -5.77
CA ALA A 194 -8.80 5.78 -4.51
C ALA A 194 -9.72 6.96 -4.14
N ILE A 195 -9.26 8.19 -4.33
CA ILE A 195 -10.08 9.42 -4.16
C ILE A 195 -11.27 9.41 -5.13
N TRP A 196 -11.07 8.99 -6.38
CA TRP A 196 -12.16 8.83 -7.34
C TRP A 196 -13.22 7.83 -6.83
N TYR A 197 -12.79 6.67 -6.33
CA TYR A 197 -13.70 5.67 -5.76
C TYR A 197 -14.49 6.20 -4.56
N GLN A 198 -13.84 6.89 -3.61
CA GLN A 198 -14.55 7.50 -2.47
C GLN A 198 -15.63 8.48 -2.94
N ASN A 199 -15.33 9.33 -3.92
CA ASN A 199 -16.28 10.28 -4.47
C ASN A 199 -17.45 9.59 -5.20
N GLU A 200 -17.17 8.54 -5.98
CA GLU A 200 -18.21 7.79 -6.68
C GLU A 200 -19.11 6.99 -5.73
N TRP A 201 -18.59 6.49 -4.62
CA TRP A 201 -19.41 5.81 -3.61
C TRP A 201 -20.28 6.79 -2.83
N ARG A 202 -19.77 7.97 -2.48
CA ARG A 202 -20.56 9.02 -1.81
C ARG A 202 -21.77 9.45 -2.63
N LYS A 203 -21.59 9.68 -3.93
CA LYS A 203 -22.68 10.02 -4.87
C LYS A 203 -23.79 8.97 -4.95
N LYS A 204 -23.49 7.70 -4.63
CA LYS A 204 -24.48 6.60 -4.65
C LYS A 204 -25.22 6.43 -3.33
N SER A 205 -24.71 7.03 -2.26
CA SER A 205 -25.31 7.01 -0.92
C SER A 205 -26.23 8.22 -0.66
N GLU A 206 -26.22 9.21 -1.56
CA GLU A 206 -27.13 10.36 -1.63
C GLU A 206 -28.40 10.02 -2.43
#